data_AF-A0AAW4YDK6-F1
#
_entry.id   AF-A0AAW4YDK6-F1
#
_cell.length_a   1.000
_cell.length_b   1.000
_cell.length_c   1.000
_cell.angle_alpha   90.00
_cell.angle_beta   90.00
_cell.angle_gamma   90.00
#
_symmetry.space_group_name_H-M   'P 1'
#
loop_
_entity.id
_entity.type
_entity.pdbx_description
1 polymer ?
#
loop_
_entity_poly.entity_id
_entity_poly.type
_entity_poly.pdbx_seq_one_letter_code
_entity_poly.pdbx_strand_id
1 'polypeptide(L)'
;RDPDTEPFSRLSNTSLVFSQIPGPNHVESRYLTEDIAYGLVLWSSLGRVIDVPTPNIDAVIVIASTILERDFFEEGLTVESIGLDKLDLEKYLK
;
A
#
# COMPACT_ATOMS: atom_id res chain seq x y z
N ARG A 1 -8.13 15.98 29.19
CA ARG A 1 -8.26 14.60 28.67
C ARG A 1 -6.95 14.30 27.97
N ASP A 2 -6.24 13.26 28.39
CA ASP A 2 -4.88 13.00 27.93
C ASP A 2 -4.91 12.37 26.52
N PRO A 3 -4.45 13.07 25.47
CA PRO A 3 -4.46 12.54 24.11
C PRO A 3 -3.57 11.30 23.94
N ASP A 4 -2.58 11.10 24.81
CA ASP A 4 -1.60 10.01 24.68
C ASP A 4 -2.16 8.65 25.13
N THR A 5 -3.35 8.64 25.73
CA THR A 5 -4.05 7.42 26.19
C THR A 5 -5.28 7.07 25.35
N GLU A 6 -5.65 7.95 24.42
CA GLU A 6 -6.84 7.75 23.59
C GLU A 6 -6.53 6.86 22.38
N PRO A 7 -7.44 5.94 21.98
CA PRO A 7 -7.28 5.20 20.74
C PRO A 7 -7.21 6.14 19.54
N PHE A 8 -6.25 5.92 18.64
CA PHE A 8 -6.05 6.71 17.42
C PHE A 8 -7.34 6.88 16.61
N SER A 9 -8.16 5.83 16.50
CA SER A 9 -9.44 5.87 15.81
C SER A 9 -10.38 6.93 16.37
N ARG A 10 -10.37 7.14 17.70
CA ARG A 10 -11.18 8.18 18.34
C ARG A 10 -10.63 9.57 18.04
N LEU A 11 -9.31 9.75 18.17
CA LEU A 11 -8.65 11.03 17.90
C LEU A 11 -8.93 11.49 16.46
N SER A 12 -8.81 10.60 15.48
CA SER A 12 -9.10 10.88 14.07
C SER A 12 -10.58 11.20 13.84
N ASN A 13 -11.50 10.39 14.38
CA ASN A 13 -12.94 10.56 14.17
C ASN A 13 -13.53 11.79 14.89
N THR A 14 -12.90 12.29 15.95
CA THR A 14 -13.34 13.51 16.65
C THR A 14 -12.51 14.74 16.32
N SER A 15 -11.48 14.61 15.48
CA SER A 15 -10.64 15.72 15.06
C SER A 15 -11.46 16.73 14.27
N LEU A 16 -11.29 18.02 14.58
CA LEU A 16 -11.92 19.11 13.82
C LEU A 16 -11.50 19.11 12.34
N VAL A 17 -10.37 18.49 11.99
CA VAL A 17 -9.87 18.43 10.62
C VAL A 17 -10.25 17.11 9.96
N PHE A 18 -9.89 15.97 10.57
CA PHE A 18 -10.04 14.66 9.91
C PHE A 18 -11.48 14.16 9.86
N SER A 19 -12.33 14.49 10.85
CA SER A 19 -13.73 14.06 10.85
C SER A 19 -14.55 14.62 9.68
N GLN A 20 -14.07 15.67 9.03
CA GLN A 20 -14.73 16.30 7.89
C GLN A 20 -14.31 15.70 6.54
N ILE A 21 -13.32 14.79 6.52
CA ILE A 21 -12.83 14.16 5.30
C ILE A 21 -13.50 12.78 5.17
N PRO A 22 -14.49 12.60 4.30
CA PRO A 22 -15.16 11.33 4.16
C PRO A 22 -14.23 10.29 3.55
N GLY A 23 -14.30 9.06 4.04
CA GLY A 23 -13.70 7.91 3.38
C GLY A 23 -14.42 7.56 2.08
N PRO A 24 -13.83 6.67 1.26
CA PRO A 24 -14.48 6.20 0.05
C PRO A 24 -15.73 5.38 0.37
N ASN A 25 -16.76 5.54 -0.45
CA ASN A 25 -18.04 4.82 -0.34
C ASN A 25 -18.18 3.68 -1.36
N HIS A 26 -17.13 3.40 -2.14
CA HIS A 26 -17.09 2.38 -3.17
C HIS A 26 -15.69 1.76 -3.23
N VAL A 27 -15.63 0.50 -3.66
CA VAL A 27 -14.36 -0.26 -3.72
C VAL A 27 -13.44 0.23 -4.84
N GLU A 28 -13.96 0.77 -5.93
CA GLU A 28 -13.15 1.32 -7.04
C GLU A 28 -12.43 2.64 -6.71
N SER A 29 -12.34 3.01 -5.44
CA SER A 29 -11.64 4.22 -5.00
C SER A 29 -10.14 4.13 -5.25
N ARG A 30 -9.50 5.30 -5.37
CA ARG A 30 -8.04 5.42 -5.53
C ARG A 30 -7.23 4.72 -4.42
N TYR A 31 -7.79 4.55 -3.22
CA TYR A 31 -7.10 3.82 -2.15
C TYR A 31 -6.87 2.34 -2.49
N LEU A 32 -7.71 1.75 -3.33
CA LEU A 32 -7.49 0.39 -3.82
C LEU A 32 -6.90 0.40 -5.23
N THR A 33 -7.42 1.22 -6.13
CA THR A 33 -7.01 1.18 -7.54
C THR A 33 -5.64 1.83 -7.82
N GLU A 34 -5.21 2.80 -7.00
CA GLU A 34 -3.94 3.52 -7.17
C GLU A 34 -2.91 3.09 -6.12
N ASP A 35 -3.24 3.20 -4.83
CA ASP A 35 -2.26 2.96 -3.74
C ASP A 35 -1.78 1.51 -3.70
N ILE A 36 -2.61 0.55 -4.11
CA ILE A 36 -2.21 -0.87 -4.15
C ILE A 36 -1.43 -1.15 -5.43
N ALA A 37 -1.97 -0.77 -6.60
CA ALA A 37 -1.35 -1.04 -7.89
C ALA A 37 0.01 -0.35 -8.06
N TYR A 38 0.14 0.92 -7.65
CA TYR A 38 1.37 1.70 -7.85
C TYR A 38 2.22 1.84 -6.58
N GLY A 39 1.65 1.57 -5.40
CA GLY A 39 2.35 1.60 -4.12
C GLY A 39 2.74 0.22 -3.64
N LEU A 40 1.76 -0.58 -3.21
CA LEU A 40 2.04 -1.88 -2.57
C LEU A 40 2.72 -2.89 -3.50
N VAL A 41 2.31 -2.96 -4.77
CA VAL A 41 2.96 -3.85 -5.74
C VAL A 41 4.42 -3.47 -5.95
N LEU A 42 4.74 -2.16 -5.98
CA LEU A 42 6.12 -1.69 -6.08
C LEU A 42 6.93 -2.09 -4.85
N TRP A 43 6.38 -1.95 -3.65
CA TRP A 43 7.03 -2.38 -2.40
C TRP A 43 7.26 -3.88 -2.34
N SER A 44 6.27 -4.67 -2.77
CA SER A 44 6.37 -6.13 -2.88
C SER A 44 7.45 -6.56 -3.89
N SER A 45 7.48 -5.92 -5.07
CA SER A 45 8.51 -6.13 -6.09
C SER A 45 9.91 -5.77 -5.57
N LEU A 46 10.05 -4.63 -4.88
CA LEU A 46 11.31 -4.23 -4.28
C LEU A 46 11.81 -5.25 -3.25
N GLY A 47 10.93 -5.70 -2.35
CA GLY A 47 11.24 -6.73 -1.37
C GLY A 47 11.80 -8.00 -2.03
N ARG A 48 11.22 -8.46 -3.14
CA ARG A 48 11.73 -9.60 -3.92
C ARG A 48 13.15 -9.36 -4.44
N VAL A 49 13.43 -8.18 -4.99
CA VAL A 49 14.76 -7.85 -5.56
C VAL A 49 15.84 -7.83 -4.49
N ILE A 50 15.52 -7.37 -3.28
CA ILE A 50 16.48 -7.34 -2.15
C ILE A 50 16.32 -8.51 -1.18
N ASP A 51 15.65 -9.59 -1.56
CA ASP A 51 15.45 -10.78 -0.70
C ASP A 51 14.89 -10.46 0.72
N VAL A 52 13.95 -9.50 0.79
CA VAL A 52 13.20 -9.16 2.00
C VAL A 52 11.74 -9.58 1.83
N PRO A 53 11.23 -10.53 2.63
CA PRO A 53 9.87 -11.02 2.48
C PRO A 53 8.84 -9.96 2.92
N THR A 54 7.79 -9.79 2.12
CA THR A 54 6.70 -8.82 2.35
C THR A 54 5.32 -9.47 2.51
N PRO A 55 5.15 -10.52 3.35
CA PRO A 55 3.97 -11.38 3.34
C PRO A 55 2.65 -10.65 3.62
N ASN A 56 2.69 -9.62 4.49
CA ASN A 56 1.49 -8.82 4.80
C ASN A 56 1.12 -7.87 3.66
N ILE A 57 2.10 -7.33 2.93
CA ILE A 57 1.84 -6.51 1.74
C ILE A 57 1.21 -7.39 0.66
N ASP A 58 1.81 -8.56 0.42
CA ASP A 58 1.33 -9.51 -0.58
C ASP A 58 -0.10 -9.97 -0.27
N ALA A 59 -0.42 -10.24 1.00
CA ALA A 59 -1.78 -10.59 1.42
C ALA A 59 -2.80 -9.46 1.15
N VAL A 60 -2.43 -8.20 1.40
CA VAL A 60 -3.30 -7.05 1.11
C VAL A 60 -3.54 -6.91 -0.39
N ILE A 61 -2.51 -7.10 -1.22
CA ILE A 61 -2.63 -7.09 -2.69
C ILE A 61 -3.61 -8.18 -3.14
N VAL A 62 -3.47 -9.42 -2.64
CA VAL A 62 -4.38 -10.55 -2.96
C VAL A 62 -5.83 -10.22 -2.61
N ILE A 63 -6.08 -9.67 -1.42
CA ILE A 63 -7.44 -9.32 -0.98
C ILE A 63 -8.04 -8.25 -1.90
N ALA A 64 -7.29 -7.18 -2.21
CA ALA A 64 -7.76 -6.13 -3.09
C ALA A 64 -8.00 -6.62 -4.51
N SER A 65 -7.11 -7.47 -5.03
CA SER A 65 -7.27 -8.14 -6.31
C SER A 65 -8.57 -8.94 -6.38
N THR A 66 -8.91 -9.64 -5.30
CA THR A 66 -10.15 -10.40 -5.20
C THR A 66 -11.38 -9.49 -5.17
N ILE A 67 -11.33 -8.39 -4.41
CA ILE A 67 -12.44 -7.44 -4.29
C ILE A 67 -12.76 -6.75 -5.63
N LEU A 68 -11.71 -6.40 -6.39
CA LEU A 68 -11.83 -5.67 -7.64
C LEU A 68 -11.80 -6.55 -8.89
N GLU A 69 -11.69 -7.87 -8.72
CA GLU A 69 -11.57 -8.86 -9.81
C GLU A 69 -10.45 -8.52 -10.81
N ARG A 70 -9.31 -8.03 -10.30
CA ARG A 70 -8.15 -7.60 -11.08
C ARG A 70 -6.86 -8.15 -10.51
N ASP A 71 -5.96 -8.65 -11.35
CA ASP A 71 -4.66 -9.13 -10.88
C ASP A 71 -3.67 -7.96 -10.75
N PHE A 72 -3.49 -7.48 -9.52
CA PHE A 72 -2.60 -6.36 -9.21
C PHE A 72 -1.12 -6.73 -9.33
N PHE A 73 -0.76 -8.02 -9.23
CA PHE A 73 0.62 -8.43 -9.44
C PHE A 73 1.02 -8.34 -10.91
N GLU A 74 0.06 -8.49 -11.83
CA GLU A 74 0.27 -8.37 -13.27
C GLU A 74 0.17 -6.92 -13.78
N GLU A 75 -0.79 -6.14 -13.28
CA GLU A 75 -1.03 -4.77 -13.78
C GLU A 75 -0.28 -3.67 -13.02
N GLY A 76 0.22 -3.97 -11.81
CA GLY A 76 0.83 -3.00 -10.92
C GLY A 76 2.24 -2.57 -11.33
N LEU A 77 2.73 -1.50 -10.70
CA LEU A 77 4.07 -0.97 -10.94
C LEU A 77 5.11 -1.83 -10.22
N THR A 78 6.08 -2.36 -10.95
CA THR A 78 7.17 -3.17 -10.42
C THR A 78 8.52 -2.47 -10.58
N VAL A 79 9.56 -2.93 -9.88
CA VAL A 79 10.94 -2.44 -10.02
C VAL A 79 11.44 -2.57 -11.46
N GLU A 80 11.08 -3.66 -12.13
CA GLU A 80 11.40 -3.91 -13.53
C GLU A 80 10.70 -2.88 -14.44
N SER A 81 9.45 -2.54 -14.16
CA SER A 81 8.68 -1.58 -14.97
C SER A 81 9.27 -0.16 -14.97
N ILE A 82 9.98 0.21 -13.89
CA ILE A 82 10.66 1.51 -13.75
C ILE A 82 12.16 1.46 -14.09
N GLY A 83 12.65 0.30 -14.56
CA GLY A 83 14.03 0.13 -15.04
C GLY A 83 15.11 0.14 -13.95
N LEU A 84 14.74 -0.13 -12.70
CA LEU A 84 15.66 -0.20 -11.57
C LEU A 84 16.22 -1.62 -11.33
N ASP A 85 15.76 -2.61 -12.09
CA ASP A 85 16.26 -4.00 -12.11
C ASP A 85 17.76 -4.08 -12.45
N LYS A 86 18.28 -3.06 -13.13
CA LYS A 86 19.69 -2.95 -13.55
C LYS A 86 20.60 -2.30 -12.51
N LEU A 87 20.03 -1.81 -11.41
CA LEU A 87 20.79 -1.24 -10.31
C LEU A 87 21.11 -2.32 -9.28
N ASP A 88 22.29 -2.22 -8.68
CA ASP A 88 22.65 -2.99 -7.50
C ASP A 88 21.88 -2.44 -6.28
N LEU A 89 20.58 -2.70 -6.24
CA LEU A 89 19.68 -2.16 -5.21
C LEU A 89 19.99 -2.72 -3.83
N GLU A 90 20.49 -3.96 -3.75
CA GLU A 90 20.93 -4.54 -2.48
C GLU A 90 21.96 -3.65 -1.79
N LYS A 91 22.95 -3.14 -2.53
CA LYS A 91 24.00 -2.26 -1.99
C LYS A 91 23.47 -0.96 -1.39
N TYR A 92 22.36 -0.41 -1.88
CA TYR A 92 21.86 0.90 -1.45
C TYR A 92 20.75 0.80 -0.39
N LEU A 93 20.13 -0.36 -0.23
CA LEU A 93 18.92 -0.54 0.58
C LEU A 93 19.09 -1.58 1.70
N LYS A 94 20.17 -2.38 1.72
CA LYS A 94 20.62 -3.19 2.86
C LYS A 94 21.82 -2.54 3.53
#